data_AF-A0A434LR97-F1
#
_entry.id   AF-A0A434LR97-F1
#
_cell.length_a   1.000
_cell.length_b   1.000
_cell.length_c   1.000
_cell.angle_alpha   90.00
_cell.angle_beta   90.00
_cell.angle_gamma   90.00
#
_symmetry.space_group_name_H-M   'P 1'
#
loop_
_entity.id
_entity.type
_entity.pdbx_description
1 polymer ?
#
loop_
_entity_poly.entity_id
_entity_poly.type
_entity_poly.pdbx_seq_one_letter_code
_entity_poly.pdbx_strand_id
1 'polypeptide(L)'
;EGHTTFLANTAEIMPGEFTRSADFSLPVERLKKAIRTAAGDDKAHFFDATRTATALFGSSLGANMFMLGFAFQHGGLPLSAEAVEKAIELNGQAVAMNVSAFRWGRRAAHQPDFVRGLVAQPGTAAQNAAVVETLDDIIARRVAFLTAYQNAAYATRYADRLAALRKAEARAMPGSTDVTEAAARNLFKLMAIKDEYEVARLYTDGSFAAELGKQFQSYDKLEFHLAPPMMGRRGKDGKPRKSSFGPWMMDGFRLLAAIKGLRGTVFDVFGYSSERRMERQLLAQYEADLE
;
A
#
# COMPACT_ATOMS: atom_id res chain seq x y z
N GLU A 1 -1.22 -20.17 31.63
CA GLU A 1 -0.44 -20.46 30.40
C GLU A 1 -0.92 -21.79 29.82
N GLY A 2 -0.81 -22.01 28.51
CA GLY A 2 -1.12 -23.32 27.91
C GLY A 2 -2.60 -23.67 27.68
N HIS A 3 -3.56 -22.75 27.85
CA HIS A 3 -4.98 -22.99 27.49
C HIS A 3 -5.39 -22.42 26.12
N THR A 4 -4.58 -21.52 25.56
CA THR A 4 -4.92 -20.76 24.35
C THR A 4 -4.02 -21.21 23.20
N THR A 5 -4.61 -21.63 22.09
CA THR A 5 -3.89 -21.80 20.82
C THR A 5 -3.71 -20.44 20.17
N PHE A 6 -2.47 -20.05 19.90
CA PHE A 6 -2.13 -18.80 19.26
C PHE A 6 -1.70 -19.03 17.82
N LEU A 7 -2.33 -18.32 16.89
CA LEU A 7 -1.99 -18.34 15.48
C LEU A 7 -1.69 -16.93 15.01
N ALA A 8 -0.47 -16.72 14.51
CA ALA A 8 -0.03 -15.42 14.06
C ALA A 8 0.32 -15.45 12.57
N ASN A 9 -0.29 -14.53 11.82
CA ASN A 9 0.23 -14.17 10.51
C ASN A 9 1.52 -13.38 10.69
N THR A 10 2.63 -13.84 10.10
CA THR A 10 3.94 -13.18 10.26
C THR A 10 4.18 -12.05 9.28
N ALA A 11 3.23 -11.73 8.42
CA ALA A 11 3.32 -10.59 7.52
C ALA A 11 3.45 -9.28 8.31
N GLU A 12 4.51 -8.53 8.02
CA GLU A 12 4.78 -7.26 8.68
C GLU A 12 3.93 -6.16 8.06
N ILE A 13 2.86 -5.78 8.77
CA ILE A 13 1.99 -4.67 8.39
C ILE A 13 2.22 -3.55 9.40
N MET A 14 2.71 -2.41 8.92
CA MET A 14 2.94 -1.24 9.76
C MET A 14 1.61 -0.75 10.36
N PRO A 15 1.51 -0.62 11.69
CA PRO A 15 0.31 -0.11 12.34
C PRO A 15 0.14 1.38 12.09
N GLY A 16 -1.07 1.91 12.35
CA GLY A 16 -1.36 3.34 12.21
C GLY A 16 -0.46 4.26 13.04
N GLU A 17 0.12 3.77 14.13
CA GLU A 17 1.11 4.49 14.95
C GLU A 17 2.39 4.87 14.19
N PHE A 18 2.73 4.18 13.09
CA PHE A 18 3.82 4.60 12.21
C PHE A 18 3.62 6.02 11.67
N THR A 19 2.36 6.47 11.50
CA THR A 19 2.07 7.86 11.08
C THR A 19 2.49 8.91 12.10
N ARG A 20 2.74 8.51 13.35
CA ARG A 20 3.17 9.39 14.46
C ARG A 20 4.65 9.22 14.82
N SER A 21 5.32 8.18 14.31
CA SER A 21 6.72 7.88 14.60
C SER A 21 7.42 7.41 13.32
N ALA A 22 8.23 8.31 12.74
CA ALA A 22 8.92 8.07 11.48
C ALA A 22 9.94 6.92 11.56
N ASP A 23 10.53 6.69 12.74
CA ASP A 23 11.55 5.66 12.99
C ASP A 23 10.96 4.38 13.61
N PHE A 24 9.63 4.22 13.59
CA PHE A 24 9.00 3.03 14.15
C PHE A 24 9.45 1.77 13.40
N SER A 25 10.02 0.82 14.15
CA SER A 25 10.31 -0.53 13.67
C SER A 25 9.47 -1.53 14.44
N LEU A 26 8.93 -2.54 13.74
CA LEU A 26 8.14 -3.59 14.36
C LEU A 26 9.08 -4.65 14.96
N PRO A 27 9.12 -4.86 16.30
CA PRO A 27 10.06 -5.79 16.91
C PRO A 27 9.55 -7.24 16.82
N VAL A 28 9.47 -7.78 15.59
CA VAL A 28 8.80 -9.05 15.27
C VAL A 28 9.31 -10.23 16.09
N GLU A 29 10.62 -10.42 16.18
CA GLU A 29 11.19 -11.55 16.92
C GLU A 29 10.93 -11.46 18.43
N ARG A 30 10.88 -10.24 18.97
CA ARG A 30 10.49 -10.00 20.36
C ARG A 30 9.02 -10.36 20.59
N LEU A 31 8.13 -10.02 19.65
CA LEU A 31 6.71 -10.38 19.72
C LEU A 31 6.51 -11.90 19.64
N LYS A 32 7.19 -12.57 18.70
CA LYS A 32 7.14 -14.04 18.59
C LYS A 32 7.61 -14.72 19.88
N LYS A 33 8.71 -14.23 20.46
CA LYS A 33 9.23 -14.75 21.74
C LYS A 33 8.22 -14.58 22.87
N ALA A 34 7.63 -13.39 23.01
CA ALA A 34 6.61 -13.12 24.04
C ALA A 34 5.37 -14.03 23.88
N ILE A 35 4.90 -14.23 22.65
CA ILE A 35 3.79 -15.14 22.35
C ILE A 35 4.13 -16.58 22.74
N ARG A 36 5.30 -17.08 22.35
CA ARG A 36 5.76 -18.42 22.74
C ARG A 36 5.84 -18.60 24.25
N THR A 37 6.39 -17.61 24.96
CA THR A 37 6.46 -17.64 26.43
C THR A 37 5.06 -17.73 27.07
N ALA A 38 4.06 -17.00 26.56
CA ALA A 38 2.73 -16.99 27.16
C ALA A 38 1.84 -18.19 26.75
N ALA A 39 1.89 -18.60 25.48
CA ALA A 39 1.03 -19.66 24.93
C ALA A 39 1.64 -21.07 25.07
N GLY A 40 2.96 -21.17 25.16
CA GLY A 40 3.74 -22.40 25.02
C GLY A 40 4.11 -22.67 23.56
N ASP A 41 5.29 -23.27 23.34
CA ASP A 41 5.83 -23.51 21.99
C ASP A 41 4.91 -24.40 21.13
N ASP A 42 4.28 -25.40 21.72
CA ASP A 42 3.39 -26.33 21.02
C ASP A 42 2.06 -25.68 20.57
N LYS A 43 1.69 -24.55 21.17
CA LYS A 43 0.42 -23.85 20.91
C LYS A 43 0.63 -22.52 20.18
N ALA A 44 1.87 -22.13 19.90
CA ALA A 44 2.21 -20.88 19.23
C ALA A 44 2.62 -21.16 17.77
N HIS A 45 1.68 -21.00 16.84
CA HIS A 45 1.90 -21.23 15.42
C HIS A 45 2.09 -19.92 14.66
N PHE A 46 3.11 -19.89 13.79
CA PHE A 46 3.49 -18.72 13.00
C PHE A 46 3.59 -19.08 11.53
N PHE A 47 2.88 -18.35 10.68
CA PHE A 47 2.87 -18.60 9.23
C PHE A 47 2.66 -17.29 8.46
N ASP A 48 3.37 -17.11 7.34
CA ASP A 48 3.16 -15.94 6.46
C ASP A 48 1.96 -16.21 5.53
N ALA A 49 0.77 -16.04 6.09
CA ALA A 49 -0.49 -16.26 5.38
C ALA A 49 -0.71 -15.20 4.28
N THR A 50 -0.24 -13.97 4.48
CA THR A 50 -0.36 -12.90 3.47
C THR A 50 0.44 -13.23 2.23
N ARG A 51 1.73 -13.55 2.38
CA ARG A 51 2.58 -13.90 1.23
C ARG A 51 2.07 -15.15 0.54
N THR A 52 1.63 -16.14 1.31
CA THR A 52 1.09 -17.40 0.77
C THR A 52 -0.20 -17.18 -0.02
N ALA A 53 -1.14 -16.41 0.52
CA ALA A 53 -2.37 -16.06 -0.19
C ALA A 53 -2.07 -15.26 -1.47
N THR A 54 -1.12 -14.32 -1.39
CA THR A 54 -0.70 -13.53 -2.57
C THR A 54 -0.10 -14.42 -3.65
N ALA A 55 0.74 -15.39 -3.29
CA ALA A 55 1.34 -16.31 -4.24
C ALA A 55 0.32 -17.29 -4.84
N LEU A 56 -0.65 -17.78 -4.05
CA LEU A 56 -1.64 -18.76 -4.51
C LEU A 56 -2.82 -18.13 -5.28
N PHE A 57 -3.21 -16.91 -4.92
CA PHE A 57 -4.46 -16.29 -5.40
C PHE A 57 -4.25 -14.92 -6.06
N GLY A 58 -3.01 -14.43 -6.16
CA GLY A 58 -2.71 -13.10 -6.72
C GLY A 58 -3.10 -11.93 -5.81
N SER A 59 -3.64 -12.19 -4.62
CA SER A 59 -4.04 -11.16 -3.65
C SER A 59 -3.93 -11.64 -2.21
N SER A 60 -3.82 -10.70 -1.27
CA SER A 60 -3.79 -10.99 0.17
C SER A 60 -5.18 -11.24 0.78
N LEU A 61 -6.27 -11.07 0.02
CA LEU A 61 -7.65 -11.19 0.51
C LEU A 61 -7.95 -12.57 1.10
N GLY A 62 -7.33 -13.62 0.55
CA GLY A 62 -7.46 -14.99 1.06
C GLY A 62 -6.75 -15.26 2.40
N ALA A 63 -5.91 -14.36 2.90
CA ALA A 63 -5.09 -14.60 4.09
C ALA A 63 -5.93 -14.88 5.35
N ASN A 64 -7.07 -14.21 5.51
CA ASN A 64 -7.96 -14.43 6.65
C ASN A 64 -8.59 -15.83 6.63
N MET A 65 -9.09 -16.27 5.47
CA MET A 65 -9.64 -17.62 5.31
C MET A 65 -8.56 -18.69 5.40
N PHE A 66 -7.35 -18.39 4.92
CA PHE A 66 -6.19 -19.24 5.11
C PHE A 66 -5.87 -19.42 6.60
N MET A 67 -5.81 -18.34 7.38
CA MET A 67 -5.58 -18.42 8.83
C MET A 67 -6.71 -19.18 9.54
N LEU A 68 -7.96 -19.01 9.10
CA LEU A 68 -9.10 -19.77 9.64
C LEU A 68 -8.94 -21.28 9.39
N GLY A 69 -8.52 -21.67 8.18
CA GLY A 69 -8.22 -23.07 7.85
C GLY A 69 -7.05 -23.64 8.63
N PHE A 70 -6.02 -22.83 8.84
CA PHE A 70 -4.87 -23.20 9.67
C PHE A 70 -5.32 -23.44 11.13
N ALA A 71 -6.14 -22.52 11.68
CA ALA A 71 -6.69 -22.64 13.03
C ALA A 71 -7.59 -23.87 13.19
N PHE A 72 -8.46 -24.13 12.21
CA PHE A 72 -9.31 -25.32 12.17
C PHE A 72 -8.48 -26.60 12.32
N GLN A 73 -7.39 -26.71 11.55
CA GLN A 73 -6.59 -27.93 11.51
C GLN A 73 -5.83 -28.18 12.83
N HIS A 74 -5.51 -27.13 13.58
CA HIS A 74 -4.95 -27.22 14.93
C HIS A 74 -6.01 -27.36 16.04
N GLY A 75 -7.28 -27.61 15.69
CA GLY A 75 -8.37 -27.79 16.65
C GLY A 75 -8.81 -26.49 17.33
N GLY A 76 -8.49 -25.33 16.76
CA GLY A 76 -8.84 -24.03 17.31
C GLY A 76 -10.31 -23.62 17.12
N LEU A 77 -11.10 -24.41 16.38
CA LEU A 77 -12.50 -24.12 16.06
C LEU A 77 -13.39 -25.31 16.42
N PRO A 78 -14.47 -25.11 17.21
CA PRO A 78 -15.43 -26.17 17.55
C PRO A 78 -16.50 -26.33 16.45
N LEU A 79 -16.09 -26.43 15.19
CA LEU A 79 -16.97 -26.55 14.02
C LEU A 79 -16.48 -27.67 13.12
N SER A 80 -17.34 -28.14 12.22
CA SER A 80 -16.91 -29.04 11.13
C SER A 80 -16.38 -28.23 9.94
N ALA A 81 -15.55 -28.86 9.09
CA ALA A 81 -15.04 -28.20 7.89
C ALA A 81 -16.19 -27.81 6.94
N GLU A 82 -17.19 -28.68 6.84
CA GLU A 82 -18.38 -28.50 6.02
C GLU A 82 -19.22 -27.30 6.50
N ALA A 83 -19.32 -27.09 7.82
CA ALA A 83 -20.01 -25.93 8.37
C ALA A 83 -19.31 -24.61 8.01
N VAL A 84 -17.97 -24.59 8.05
CA VAL A 84 -17.18 -23.42 7.67
C VAL A 84 -17.30 -23.15 6.17
N GLU A 85 -17.14 -24.18 5.33
CA GLU A 85 -17.29 -24.04 3.88
C GLU A 85 -18.72 -23.59 3.52
N LYS A 86 -19.75 -24.11 4.21
CA LYS A 86 -21.13 -23.67 4.02
C LYS A 86 -21.36 -22.22 4.41
N ALA A 87 -20.74 -21.77 5.51
CA ALA A 87 -20.82 -20.36 5.91
C ALA A 87 -20.16 -19.43 4.86
N ILE A 88 -19.07 -19.87 4.23
CA ILE A 88 -18.43 -19.15 3.12
C ILE A 88 -19.38 -19.06 1.92
N GLU A 89 -20.05 -20.16 1.56
CA GLU A 89 -21.06 -20.16 0.49
C GLU A 89 -22.21 -19.19 0.77
N LEU A 90 -22.73 -19.19 2.01
CA LEU A 90 -23.82 -18.30 2.42
C LEU A 90 -23.43 -16.82 2.42
N ASN A 91 -22.15 -16.50 2.64
CA ASN A 91 -21.64 -15.13 2.55
C ASN A 91 -21.64 -14.61 1.09
N GLY A 92 -21.51 -15.51 0.11
CA GLY A 92 -21.65 -15.19 -1.32
C GLY A 92 -20.48 -14.42 -1.95
N GLN A 93 -19.52 -13.91 -1.16
CA GLN A 93 -18.40 -13.13 -1.68
C GLN A 93 -17.19 -14.02 -1.99
N ALA A 94 -16.73 -13.99 -3.24
CA ALA A 94 -15.51 -14.69 -3.70
C ALA A 94 -15.44 -16.16 -3.21
N VAL A 95 -16.58 -16.87 -3.23
CA VAL A 95 -16.77 -18.18 -2.58
C VAL A 95 -15.67 -19.17 -2.95
N ALA A 96 -15.39 -19.35 -4.25
CA ALA A 96 -14.38 -20.29 -4.72
C ALA A 96 -12.98 -19.99 -4.17
N MET A 97 -12.58 -18.71 -4.11
CA MET A 97 -11.30 -18.28 -3.54
C MET A 97 -11.28 -18.53 -2.04
N ASN A 98 -12.34 -18.15 -1.31
CA ASN A 98 -12.39 -18.28 0.14
C ASN A 98 -12.39 -19.75 0.61
N VAL A 99 -13.12 -20.63 -0.08
CA VAL A 99 -13.08 -22.08 0.15
C VAL A 99 -11.69 -22.63 -0.15
N SER A 100 -11.09 -22.23 -1.27
CA SER A 100 -9.72 -22.65 -1.62
C SER A 100 -8.70 -22.19 -0.59
N ALA A 101 -8.79 -20.94 -0.13
CA ALA A 101 -7.93 -20.39 0.91
C ALA A 101 -8.07 -21.14 2.24
N PHE A 102 -9.29 -21.45 2.67
CA PHE A 102 -9.55 -22.28 3.84
C PHE A 102 -8.90 -23.66 3.73
N ARG A 103 -9.06 -24.34 2.59
CA ARG A 103 -8.44 -25.66 2.35
C ARG A 103 -6.91 -25.59 2.31
N TRP A 104 -6.33 -24.55 1.70
CA TRP A 104 -4.89 -24.33 1.71
C TRP A 104 -4.35 -24.03 3.11
N GLY A 105 -5.10 -23.30 3.93
CA GLY A 105 -4.78 -23.09 5.34
C GLY A 105 -4.69 -24.39 6.13
N ARG A 106 -5.66 -25.29 5.93
CA ARG A 106 -5.64 -26.64 6.52
C ARG A 106 -4.42 -27.43 6.05
N ARG A 107 -4.10 -27.38 4.75
CA ARG A 107 -2.92 -28.04 4.19
C ARG A 107 -1.63 -27.48 4.80
N ALA A 108 -1.54 -26.18 5.02
CA ALA A 108 -0.36 -25.53 5.59
C ALA A 108 -0.13 -25.88 7.07
N ALA A 109 -1.20 -26.07 7.84
CA ALA A 109 -1.09 -26.58 9.20
C ALA A 109 -0.59 -28.04 9.24
N HIS A 110 -1.02 -28.88 8.29
CA HIS A 110 -0.60 -30.28 8.22
C HIS A 110 0.77 -30.48 7.52
N GLN A 111 1.11 -29.66 6.53
CA GLN A 111 2.35 -29.74 5.74
C GLN A 111 2.92 -28.33 5.49
N PRO A 112 3.45 -27.67 6.52
CA PRO A 112 3.91 -26.28 6.41
C PRO A 112 5.05 -26.11 5.41
N ASP A 113 6.00 -27.04 5.37
CA ASP A 113 7.18 -26.94 4.49
C ASP A 113 6.83 -27.12 3.01
N PHE A 114 5.87 -27.98 2.70
CA PHE A 114 5.36 -28.12 1.33
C PHE A 114 4.74 -26.82 0.82
N VAL A 115 3.89 -26.19 1.64
CA VAL A 115 3.24 -24.92 1.26
C VAL A 115 4.26 -23.79 1.17
N ARG A 116 5.23 -23.72 2.10
CA ARG A 116 6.34 -22.75 2.02
C ARG A 116 7.18 -22.96 0.75
N GLY A 117 7.45 -24.20 0.38
CA GLY A 117 8.20 -24.55 -0.84
C GLY A 117 7.51 -24.08 -2.13
N LEU A 118 6.18 -24.17 -2.20
CA LEU A 118 5.39 -23.64 -3.33
C LEU A 118 5.50 -22.11 -3.45
N VAL A 119 5.50 -21.40 -2.32
CA VAL A 119 5.57 -19.92 -2.25
C VAL A 119 7.00 -19.41 -2.44
N ALA A 120 8.00 -20.23 -2.17
CA ALA A 120 9.41 -19.90 -2.34
C ALA A 120 9.90 -20.02 -3.79
N GLN A 121 9.12 -20.60 -4.70
CA GLN A 121 9.55 -20.71 -6.10
C GLN A 121 9.65 -19.33 -6.77
N PRO A 122 10.66 -19.09 -7.64
CA PRO A 122 11.06 -17.74 -8.08
C PRO A 122 10.11 -17.06 -9.09
N GLY A 123 8.83 -17.44 -9.14
CA GLY A 123 7.90 -16.99 -10.18
C GLY A 123 7.29 -15.60 -9.96
N THR A 124 7.25 -15.09 -8.72
CA THR A 124 6.48 -13.86 -8.40
C THR A 124 7.20 -12.86 -7.50
N ALA A 125 8.27 -13.26 -6.81
CA ALA A 125 9.04 -12.39 -5.90
C ALA A 125 10.30 -11.76 -6.53
N ALA A 126 10.66 -12.15 -7.75
CA ALA A 126 11.92 -11.79 -8.40
C ALA A 126 12.01 -10.34 -8.91
N GLN A 127 11.01 -9.48 -8.66
CA GLN A 127 11.03 -8.08 -9.12
C GLN A 127 11.65 -7.10 -8.12
N ASN A 128 11.94 -7.55 -6.89
CA ASN A 128 12.59 -6.72 -5.85
C ASN A 128 14.00 -7.23 -5.52
N ALA A 129 14.72 -7.82 -6.48
CA ALA A 129 16.16 -7.88 -6.36
C ALA A 129 16.62 -6.42 -6.28
N ALA A 130 17.07 -6.00 -5.09
CA ALA A 130 17.52 -4.67 -4.80
C ALA A 130 18.72 -4.36 -5.71
N VAL A 131 18.43 -3.84 -6.90
CA VAL A 131 19.40 -3.08 -7.67
C VAL A 131 19.84 -1.98 -6.74
N VAL A 132 21.15 -1.88 -6.48
CA VAL A 132 21.73 -0.76 -5.74
C VAL A 132 21.44 0.49 -6.57
N GLU A 133 20.34 1.17 -6.23
CA GLU A 133 19.85 2.32 -6.97
C GLU A 133 20.81 3.48 -6.69
N THR A 134 21.47 4.00 -7.74
CA THR A 134 22.36 5.15 -7.58
C THR A 134 21.54 6.43 -7.37
N LEU A 135 22.17 7.50 -6.85
CA LEU A 135 21.51 8.80 -6.73
C LEU A 135 20.96 9.30 -8.07
N ASP A 136 21.69 9.06 -9.17
CA ASP A 136 21.26 9.47 -10.51
C ASP A 136 20.04 8.66 -10.98
N ASP A 137 19.97 7.36 -10.67
CA ASP A 137 18.78 6.53 -10.94
C ASP A 137 17.56 7.04 -10.17
N ILE A 138 17.74 7.37 -8.88
CA ILE A 138 16.70 7.93 -8.02
C ILE A 138 16.15 9.24 -8.63
N ILE A 139 17.04 10.15 -9.05
CA ILE A 139 16.67 11.43 -9.64
C ILE A 139 15.94 11.20 -10.98
N ALA A 140 16.49 10.38 -11.86
CA ALA A 140 15.91 10.10 -13.17
C ALA A 140 14.50 9.51 -13.06
N ARG A 141 14.30 8.53 -12.18
CA ARG A 141 12.99 7.92 -11.94
C ARG A 141 11.98 8.94 -11.41
N ARG A 142 12.41 9.83 -10.52
CA ARG A 142 11.54 10.87 -9.97
C ARG A 142 11.23 11.97 -10.97
N VAL A 143 12.16 12.33 -11.85
CA VAL A 143 11.91 13.24 -12.98
C VAL A 143 10.87 12.65 -13.93
N ALA A 144 11.00 11.36 -14.27
CA ALA A 144 10.01 10.66 -15.08
C ALA A 144 8.63 10.65 -14.39
N PHE A 145 8.59 10.34 -13.09
CA PHE A 145 7.36 10.40 -12.30
C PHE A 145 6.74 11.79 -12.29
N LEU A 146 7.51 12.85 -11.99
CA LEU A 146 7.01 14.22 -11.92
C LEU A 146 6.53 14.75 -13.28
N THR A 147 7.13 14.25 -14.37
CA THR A 147 6.69 14.54 -15.73
C THR A 147 5.31 13.96 -16.00
N ALA A 148 5.09 12.70 -15.63
CA ALA A 148 3.78 12.04 -15.73
C ALA A 148 2.75 12.67 -14.76
N TYR A 149 3.19 13.01 -13.55
CA TYR A 149 2.40 13.63 -12.48
C TYR A 149 1.84 14.98 -12.90
N GLN A 150 2.69 15.90 -13.40
CA GLN A 150 2.29 17.25 -13.81
C GLN A 150 2.70 17.51 -15.25
N ASN A 151 3.99 17.79 -15.48
CA ASN A 151 4.59 18.04 -16.80
C ASN A 151 6.13 18.12 -16.71
N ALA A 152 6.79 18.26 -17.86
CA ALA A 152 8.26 18.34 -17.94
C ALA A 152 8.84 19.53 -17.15
N ALA A 153 8.22 20.71 -17.21
CA ALA A 153 8.70 21.89 -16.48
C ALA A 153 8.69 21.67 -14.95
N TYR A 154 7.68 20.98 -14.43
CA TYR A 154 7.60 20.63 -13.02
C TYR A 154 8.70 19.64 -12.60
N ALA A 155 9.04 18.68 -13.47
CA ALA A 155 10.14 17.76 -13.25
C ALA A 155 11.51 18.45 -13.35
N THR A 156 11.67 19.41 -14.27
CA THR A 156 12.88 20.23 -14.39
C THR A 156 13.15 21.04 -13.13
N ARG A 157 12.12 21.65 -12.53
CA ARG A 157 12.26 22.33 -11.22
C ARG A 157 12.86 21.43 -10.14
N TYR A 158 12.43 20.17 -10.07
CA TYR A 158 13.00 19.19 -9.14
C TYR A 158 14.49 18.91 -9.45
N ALA A 159 14.81 18.65 -10.71
CA ALA A 159 16.17 18.35 -11.14
C ALA A 159 17.13 19.53 -10.88
N ASP A 160 16.71 20.75 -11.20
CA ASP A 160 17.52 21.97 -11.05
C ASP A 160 17.85 22.25 -9.58
N ARG A 161 16.87 22.08 -8.68
CA ARG A 161 17.08 22.23 -7.23
C ARG A 161 18.12 21.25 -6.71
N LEU A 162 18.05 19.99 -7.11
CA LEU A 162 19.04 18.98 -6.72
C LEU A 162 20.41 19.21 -7.36
N ALA A 163 20.46 19.68 -8.60
CA ALA A 163 21.72 20.01 -9.27
C ALA A 163 22.44 21.17 -8.56
N ALA A 164 21.71 22.21 -8.15
CA ALA A 164 22.24 23.31 -7.37
C ALA A 164 22.79 22.83 -6.01
N LEU A 165 22.02 22.01 -5.29
CA LEU A 165 22.40 21.46 -4.00
C LEU A 165 23.62 20.54 -4.11
N ARG A 166 23.66 19.65 -5.10
CA ARG A 166 24.79 18.76 -5.36
C ARG A 166 26.07 19.53 -5.62
N LYS A 167 25.98 20.67 -6.33
CA LYS A 167 27.12 21.56 -6.58
C LYS A 167 27.60 22.24 -5.29
N ALA A 168 26.69 22.64 -4.41
CA ALA A 168 27.02 23.22 -3.11
C ALA A 168 27.65 22.18 -2.17
N GLU A 169 27.06 20.99 -2.08
CA GLU A 169 27.55 19.85 -1.30
C GLU A 169 28.96 19.45 -1.76
N ALA A 170 29.19 19.28 -3.07
CA ALA A 170 30.50 18.92 -3.59
C ALA A 170 31.60 19.95 -3.29
N ARG A 171 31.23 21.23 -3.13
CA ARG A 171 32.16 22.30 -2.72
C ARG A 171 32.48 22.25 -1.23
N ALA A 172 31.49 21.94 -0.40
CA ALA A 172 31.63 21.91 1.06
C ALA A 172 32.28 20.61 1.54
N MET A 173 31.91 19.46 0.96
CA MET A 173 32.38 18.13 1.32
C MET A 173 32.49 17.23 0.07
N PRO A 174 33.66 17.24 -0.62
CA PRO A 174 33.88 16.41 -1.80
C PRO A 174 33.65 14.93 -1.53
N GLY A 175 32.86 14.27 -2.40
CA GLY A 175 32.54 12.84 -2.29
C GLY A 175 31.29 12.53 -1.45
N SER A 176 30.72 13.51 -0.74
CA SER A 176 29.44 13.34 -0.05
C SER A 176 28.26 13.42 -1.00
N THR A 177 27.22 12.62 -0.73
CA THR A 177 25.90 12.71 -1.36
C THR A 177 24.75 12.76 -0.35
N ASP A 178 25.04 12.76 0.95
CA ASP A 178 24.04 12.60 2.01
C ASP A 178 22.98 13.69 1.97
N VAL A 179 23.39 14.95 1.75
CA VAL A 179 22.48 16.09 1.72
C VAL A 179 21.64 16.06 0.44
N THR A 180 22.28 15.80 -0.70
CA THR A 180 21.56 15.69 -1.99
C THR A 180 20.58 14.52 -1.99
N GLU A 181 20.95 13.39 -1.40
CA GLU A 181 20.06 12.22 -1.32
C GLU A 181 18.87 12.48 -0.39
N ALA A 182 19.10 13.07 0.77
CA ALA A 182 18.04 13.47 1.69
C ALA A 182 17.08 14.47 1.03
N ALA A 183 17.61 15.49 0.37
CA ALA A 183 16.82 16.46 -0.37
C ALA A 183 16.05 15.83 -1.53
N ALA A 184 16.68 14.93 -2.28
CA ALA A 184 16.02 14.22 -3.36
C ALA A 184 14.79 13.49 -2.81
N ARG A 185 14.92 12.78 -1.67
CA ARG A 185 13.84 12.02 -1.04
C ARG A 185 12.72 12.92 -0.53
N ASN A 186 13.05 14.00 0.16
CA ASN A 186 12.05 14.83 0.85
C ASN A 186 11.40 15.86 -0.07
N LEU A 187 12.15 16.50 -0.98
CA LEU A 187 11.57 17.39 -1.99
C LEU A 187 10.55 16.65 -2.86
N PHE A 188 10.87 15.41 -3.26
CA PHE A 188 9.94 14.61 -4.05
C PHE A 188 8.63 14.33 -3.31
N LYS A 189 8.67 14.03 -2.00
CA LYS A 189 7.46 13.83 -1.19
C LYS A 189 6.55 15.07 -1.20
N LEU A 190 7.15 16.26 -1.13
CA LEU A 190 6.43 17.53 -1.10
C LEU A 190 5.91 17.95 -2.49
N MET A 191 6.60 17.55 -3.55
CA MET A 191 6.18 17.84 -4.94
C MET A 191 5.16 16.83 -5.48
N ALA A 192 5.22 15.57 -5.05
CA ALA A 192 4.36 14.49 -5.53
C ALA A 192 3.25 14.15 -4.53
N ILE A 193 2.49 15.16 -4.10
CA ILE A 193 1.35 14.94 -3.20
C ILE A 193 0.27 14.11 -3.91
N LYS A 194 -0.35 13.19 -3.16
CA LYS A 194 -1.45 12.36 -3.67
C LYS A 194 -2.76 13.15 -3.64
N ASP A 195 -2.90 14.05 -4.59
CA ASP A 195 -4.09 14.87 -4.75
C ASP A 195 -5.16 14.23 -5.64
N GLU A 196 -6.27 14.92 -5.84
CA GLU A 196 -7.42 14.45 -6.59
C GLU A 196 -7.05 14.15 -8.06
N TYR A 197 -6.20 14.98 -8.66
CA TYR A 197 -5.69 14.81 -10.02
C TYR A 197 -4.80 13.57 -10.14
N GLU A 198 -3.92 13.34 -9.16
CA GLU A 198 -3.04 12.17 -9.15
C GLU A 198 -3.80 10.88 -8.88
N VAL A 199 -4.79 10.90 -7.97
CA VAL A 199 -5.70 9.77 -7.77
C VAL A 199 -6.40 9.42 -9.08
N ALA A 200 -6.92 10.44 -9.79
CA ALA A 200 -7.56 10.25 -11.08
C ALA A 200 -6.61 9.66 -12.13
N ARG A 201 -5.36 10.14 -12.19
CA ARG A 201 -4.32 9.61 -13.07
C ARG A 201 -4.04 8.13 -12.78
N LEU A 202 -3.87 7.75 -11.52
CA LEU A 202 -3.60 6.36 -11.12
C LEU A 202 -4.74 5.40 -11.45
N TYR A 203 -6.00 5.86 -11.42
CA TYR A 203 -7.13 5.05 -11.88
C TYR A 203 -7.18 4.89 -13.40
N THR A 204 -6.55 5.80 -14.15
CA THR A 204 -6.75 5.92 -15.60
C THR A 204 -5.49 5.68 -16.45
N ASP A 205 -4.32 5.56 -15.85
CA ASP A 205 -3.04 5.28 -16.52
C ASP A 205 -2.86 3.81 -16.95
N GLY A 206 -3.86 2.97 -16.68
CA GLY A 206 -3.88 1.55 -17.04
C GLY A 206 -3.31 0.62 -15.97
N SER A 207 -2.56 1.14 -15.00
CA SER A 207 -2.01 0.33 -13.90
C SER A 207 -3.12 -0.30 -13.07
N PHE A 208 -4.15 0.47 -12.73
CA PHE A 208 -5.33 -0.01 -12.01
C PHE A 208 -6.08 -1.12 -12.76
N ALA A 209 -6.25 -0.99 -14.08
CA ALA A 209 -6.92 -2.01 -14.89
C ALA A 209 -6.09 -3.31 -14.96
N ALA A 210 -4.77 -3.19 -15.09
CA ALA A 210 -3.86 -4.33 -15.08
C ALA A 210 -3.86 -5.03 -13.70
N GLU A 211 -3.91 -4.28 -12.61
CA GLU A 211 -4.01 -4.82 -11.25
C GLU A 211 -5.36 -5.52 -11.03
N LEU A 212 -6.46 -4.93 -11.51
CA LEU A 212 -7.78 -5.53 -11.45
C LEU A 212 -7.83 -6.89 -12.18
N GLY A 213 -7.24 -6.97 -13.37
CA GLY A 213 -7.13 -8.22 -14.14
C GLY A 213 -6.22 -9.27 -13.51
N LYS A 214 -5.26 -8.86 -12.67
CA LYS A 214 -4.42 -9.80 -11.88
C LYS A 214 -5.15 -10.33 -10.65
N GLN A 215 -5.93 -9.48 -9.98
CA GLN A 215 -6.56 -9.83 -8.70
C GLN A 215 -7.91 -10.54 -8.88
N PHE A 216 -8.65 -10.26 -9.95
CA PHE A 216 -9.99 -10.78 -10.16
C PHE A 216 -10.09 -11.55 -11.48
N GLN A 217 -10.60 -12.78 -11.43
CA GLN A 217 -10.92 -13.56 -12.63
C GLN A 217 -12.06 -12.92 -13.43
N SER A 218 -13.04 -12.34 -12.73
CA SER A 218 -14.16 -11.59 -13.29
C SER A 218 -14.74 -10.63 -12.24
N TYR A 219 -15.36 -9.54 -12.69
CA TYR A 219 -16.12 -8.61 -11.85
C TYR A 219 -17.30 -8.03 -12.65
N ASP A 220 -18.42 -7.74 -11.98
CA ASP A 220 -19.62 -7.24 -12.65
C ASP A 220 -19.58 -5.73 -12.89
N LYS A 221 -19.27 -4.97 -11.84
CA LYS A 221 -19.23 -3.50 -11.87
C LYS A 221 -18.25 -2.94 -10.86
N LEU A 222 -17.72 -1.76 -11.15
CA LEU A 222 -16.91 -0.98 -10.22
C LEU A 222 -17.79 0.01 -9.45
N GLU A 223 -17.61 0.06 -8.13
CA GLU A 223 -18.23 1.04 -7.25
C GLU A 223 -17.15 1.73 -6.42
N PHE A 224 -17.16 3.06 -6.41
CA PHE A 224 -16.15 3.89 -5.75
C PHE A 224 -16.77 4.57 -4.53
N HIS A 225 -16.16 4.37 -3.35
CA HIS A 225 -16.58 5.04 -2.13
C HIS A 225 -15.69 6.25 -1.85
N LEU A 226 -16.15 7.42 -2.30
CA LEU A 226 -15.39 8.67 -2.22
C LEU A 226 -16.07 9.64 -1.25
N ALA A 227 -15.29 10.53 -0.63
CA ALA A 227 -15.80 11.69 0.09
C ALA A 227 -15.28 12.95 -0.58
N PRO A 228 -15.88 13.40 -1.71
CA PRO A 228 -15.38 14.54 -2.45
C PRO A 228 -15.31 15.78 -1.56
N PRO A 229 -14.20 16.55 -1.54
CA PRO A 229 -14.01 17.64 -0.58
C PRO A 229 -15.10 18.72 -0.64
N MET A 230 -15.59 19.01 -1.86
CA MET A 230 -16.55 20.08 -2.14
C MET A 230 -18.01 19.60 -2.26
N MET A 231 -18.23 18.40 -2.78
CA MET A 231 -19.57 17.84 -3.02
C MET A 231 -19.97 16.74 -2.02
N GLY A 232 -19.04 16.32 -1.17
CA GLY A 232 -19.25 15.24 -0.21
C GLY A 232 -20.17 15.66 0.94
N ARG A 233 -21.02 14.72 1.37
CA ARG A 233 -21.85 14.91 2.55
C ARG A 233 -20.97 15.03 3.80
N ARG A 234 -21.31 15.96 4.69
CA ARG A 234 -20.70 16.04 6.02
C ARG A 234 -21.65 15.45 7.07
N GLY A 235 -21.09 14.75 8.05
CA GLY A 235 -21.82 14.26 9.22
C GLY A 235 -22.20 15.39 10.17
N LYS A 236 -23.06 15.08 11.16
CA LYS A 236 -23.43 16.02 12.23
C LYS A 236 -22.22 16.43 13.09
N ASP A 237 -21.16 15.62 13.08
CA ASP A 237 -19.87 15.84 13.70
C ASP A 237 -18.88 16.62 12.81
N GLY A 238 -19.34 17.12 11.65
CA GLY A 238 -18.54 17.87 10.69
C GLY A 238 -17.62 17.02 9.82
N LYS A 239 -17.55 15.69 10.04
CA LYS A 239 -16.61 14.82 9.31
C LYS A 239 -17.12 14.46 7.91
N PRO A 240 -16.23 14.32 6.91
CA PRO A 240 -16.62 13.85 5.58
C PRO A 240 -17.24 12.45 5.64
N ARG A 241 -18.39 12.27 4.98
CA ARG A 241 -19.04 10.96 4.80
C ARG A 241 -18.78 10.45 3.39
N LYS A 242 -18.35 9.18 3.30
CA LYS A 242 -18.21 8.49 2.03
C LYS A 242 -19.58 8.34 1.36
N SER A 243 -19.59 8.56 0.06
CA SER A 243 -20.72 8.36 -0.83
C SER A 243 -20.31 7.37 -1.93
N SER A 244 -21.26 6.57 -2.38
CA SER A 244 -21.05 5.59 -3.43
C SER A 244 -21.22 6.22 -4.81
N PHE A 245 -20.29 5.93 -5.70
CA PHE A 245 -20.31 6.34 -7.10
C PHE A 245 -20.15 5.11 -7.98
N GLY A 246 -21.03 4.98 -8.98
CA GLY A 246 -21.01 3.84 -9.89
C GLY A 246 -19.89 3.90 -10.94
N PRO A 247 -19.93 3.02 -11.95
CA PRO A 247 -18.88 2.90 -12.98
C PRO A 247 -18.57 4.19 -13.75
N TRP A 248 -19.54 5.09 -13.90
CA TRP A 248 -19.38 6.39 -14.58
C TRP A 248 -18.25 7.25 -13.97
N MET A 249 -17.90 7.01 -12.70
CA MET A 249 -16.81 7.71 -12.04
C MET A 249 -15.45 7.52 -12.75
N MET A 250 -15.26 6.41 -13.48
CA MET A 250 -14.08 6.22 -14.31
C MET A 250 -13.94 7.29 -15.40
N ASP A 251 -15.05 7.69 -16.01
CA ASP A 251 -15.05 8.78 -17.00
C ASP A 251 -14.73 10.12 -16.31
N GLY A 252 -15.26 10.32 -15.10
CA GLY A 252 -14.93 11.46 -14.24
C GLY A 252 -13.44 11.53 -13.91
N PHE A 253 -12.82 10.41 -13.56
CA PHE A 253 -11.36 10.35 -13.36
C PHE A 253 -10.59 10.63 -14.64
N ARG A 254 -11.04 10.16 -15.82
CA ARG A 254 -10.35 10.47 -17.08
C ARG A 254 -10.37 11.97 -17.37
N LEU A 255 -11.53 12.61 -17.19
CA LEU A 255 -11.64 14.06 -17.34
C LEU A 255 -10.75 14.78 -16.33
N LEU A 256 -10.80 14.39 -15.05
CA LEU A 256 -10.02 15.00 -13.99
C LEU A 256 -8.51 14.88 -14.23
N ALA A 257 -8.04 13.71 -14.67
CA ALA A 257 -6.65 13.48 -15.02
C ALA A 257 -6.21 14.34 -16.23
N ALA A 258 -7.09 14.57 -17.21
CA ALA A 258 -6.80 15.42 -18.37
C ALA A 258 -6.67 16.90 -18.00
N ILE A 259 -7.43 17.38 -17.00
CA ILE A 259 -7.39 18.77 -16.52
C ILE A 259 -6.38 19.01 -15.40
N LYS A 260 -5.40 18.10 -15.20
CA LYS A 260 -4.32 18.27 -14.20
C LYS A 260 -3.52 19.58 -14.33
N GLY A 261 -3.55 20.22 -15.50
CA GLY A 261 -2.96 21.54 -15.72
C GLY A 261 -3.57 22.65 -14.84
N LEU A 262 -4.78 22.44 -14.31
CA LEU A 262 -5.42 23.36 -13.37
C LEU A 262 -4.77 23.32 -11.98
N ARG A 263 -4.04 22.26 -11.63
CA ARG A 263 -3.38 22.09 -10.33
C ARG A 263 -2.56 23.31 -9.96
N GLY A 264 -2.81 23.87 -8.78
CA GLY A 264 -2.11 25.03 -8.25
C GLY A 264 -2.45 26.38 -8.91
N THR A 265 -3.34 26.41 -9.90
CA THR A 265 -3.84 27.64 -10.53
C THR A 265 -5.03 28.23 -9.76
N VAL A 266 -5.49 29.42 -10.16
CA VAL A 266 -6.74 30.01 -9.61
C VAL A 266 -8.00 29.23 -9.97
N PHE A 267 -7.92 28.28 -10.90
CA PHE A 267 -9.03 27.40 -11.27
C PHE A 267 -8.97 26.05 -10.54
N ASP A 268 -7.99 25.85 -9.66
CA ASP A 268 -7.89 24.68 -8.81
C ASP A 268 -8.91 24.76 -7.66
N VAL A 269 -10.10 24.24 -7.90
CA VAL A 269 -11.17 24.22 -6.88
C VAL A 269 -10.81 23.36 -5.66
N PHE A 270 -9.91 22.39 -5.81
CA PHE A 270 -9.46 21.53 -4.70
C PHE A 270 -8.37 22.22 -3.87
N GLY A 271 -7.57 23.07 -4.51
CA GLY A 271 -6.44 23.81 -3.92
C GLY A 271 -6.79 24.84 -2.85
N TYR A 272 -8.08 25.14 -2.64
CA TYR A 272 -8.54 26.14 -1.68
C TYR A 272 -8.66 25.66 -0.24
N SER A 273 -8.61 24.35 0.01
CA SER A 273 -8.69 23.80 1.37
C SER A 273 -7.51 24.26 2.25
N SER A 274 -7.69 24.25 3.57
CA SER A 274 -6.61 24.59 4.52
C SER A 274 -5.43 23.63 4.39
N GLU A 275 -5.71 22.35 4.14
CA GLU A 275 -4.69 21.31 3.93
C GLU A 275 -3.87 21.58 2.66
N ARG A 276 -4.52 21.89 1.53
CA ARG A 276 -3.80 22.22 0.27
C ARG A 276 -2.99 23.50 0.36
N ARG A 277 -3.46 24.50 1.12
CA ARG A 277 -2.68 25.72 1.39
C ARG A 277 -1.43 25.40 2.22
N MET A 278 -1.59 24.58 3.27
CA MET A 278 -0.48 24.15 4.11
C MET A 278 0.55 23.33 3.33
N GLU A 279 0.13 22.38 2.49
CA GLU A 279 1.03 21.59 1.64
C GLU A 279 1.87 22.47 0.70
N ARG A 280 1.24 23.46 0.05
CA ARG A 280 1.95 24.42 -0.80
C ARG A 280 2.93 25.30 -0.01
N GLN A 281 2.54 25.73 1.18
CA GLN A 281 3.42 26.48 2.07
C GLN A 281 4.61 25.64 2.52
N LEU A 282 4.40 24.36 2.86
CA LEU A 282 5.47 23.43 3.23
C LEU A 282 6.45 23.19 2.09
N LEU A 283 5.96 23.02 0.85
CA LEU A 283 6.83 22.91 -0.31
C LEU A 283 7.68 24.17 -0.50
N ALA A 284 7.06 25.35 -0.43
CA ALA A 284 7.77 26.62 -0.57
C ALA A 284 8.80 26.84 0.54
N GLN A 285 8.46 26.51 1.79
CA GLN A 285 9.38 26.59 2.93
C GLN A 285 10.55 25.64 2.72
N TYR A 286 10.28 24.38 2.37
CA TYR A 286 11.34 23.39 2.18
C TYR A 286 12.28 23.79 1.03
N GLU A 287 11.76 24.31 -0.07
CA GLU A 287 12.62 24.81 -1.15
C GLU A 287 13.46 26.02 -0.74
N ALA A 288 12.95 26.89 0.14
CA ALA A 288 13.72 27.99 0.71
C ALA A 288 14.81 27.49 1.66
N ASP A 289 14.56 26.42 2.42
CA ASP A 289 15.54 25.79 3.30
C ASP A 289 16.69 25.10 2.52
N LEU A 290 16.51 24.83 1.23
CA LEU A 290 17.54 24.26 0.33
C LEU A 290 18.44 25.31 -0.32
N GLU A 291 18.09 26.59 -0.27
CA GLU A 291 18.87 27.72 -0.81
C GLU A 291 19.94 28.20 0.18
#